data_AF-A0A258CUZ4-F1
#
_entry.id   AF-A0A258CUZ4-F1
#
_cell.length_a   1.000
_cell.length_b   1.000
_cell.length_c   1.000
_cell.angle_alpha   90.00
_cell.angle_beta   90.00
_cell.angle_gamma   90.00
#
_symmetry.space_group_name_H-M   'P 1'
#
loop_
_entity.id
_entity.type
_entity.pdbx_description
1 polymer ?
#
loop_
_entity_poly.entity_id
_entity_poly.type
_entity_poly.pdbx_seq_one_letter_code
_entity_poly.pdbx_strand_id
1 'polypeptide(L)' 'MQIISNAAADNAAYFAAVACAERRALHSYFDQHVIQDDELGYLAIDEGDYGALGQPMIDRIVYTARGGMPDEF' A
#
# COMPACT_ATOMS: atom_id res chain seq x y z
N MET A 1 11.27 19.27 13.50
CA MET A 1 10.84 18.20 14.43
C MET A 1 11.48 16.92 13.91
N GLN A 2 12.52 16.41 14.58
CA GLN A 2 13.21 15.18 14.14
C GLN A 2 12.47 14.00 14.77
N ILE A 3 11.71 13.26 13.96
CA ILE A 3 11.09 12.01 14.40
C ILE A 3 12.23 11.00 14.55
N ILE A 4 12.54 10.61 15.78
CA ILE A 4 13.48 9.53 16.05
C ILE A 4 12.79 8.24 15.61
N SER A 5 13.06 7.79 14.39
CA SER A 5 12.53 6.53 13.89
C SER A 5 13.16 5.38 14.67
N ASN A 6 12.36 4.72 15.52
CA ASN A 6 12.72 3.39 15.98
C ASN A 6 12.55 2.46 14.78
N ALA A 7 13.66 2.03 14.16
CA ALA A 7 13.64 1.19 12.97
C ALA A 7 12.78 -0.08 13.13
N ALA A 8 12.69 -0.63 14.35
CA ALA A 8 11.81 -1.77 14.63
C ALA A 8 10.32 -1.41 14.53
N ALA A 9 9.94 -0.22 15.00
CA ALA A 9 8.56 0.27 14.90
C ALA A 9 8.19 0.65 13.47
N ASP A 10 9.13 1.25 12.73
CA ASP A 10 8.93 1.59 11.31
C ASP A 10 8.73 0.33 10.46
N ASN A 11 9.60 -0.67 10.63
CA ASN A 11 9.45 -1.97 9.98
C ASN A 11 8.11 -2.64 10.35
N ALA A 12 7.70 -2.58 11.62
CA ALA A 12 6.42 -3.15 12.04
C ALA A 12 5.23 -2.46 11.36
N ALA A 13 5.25 -1.13 11.22
CA ALA A 13 4.22 -0.38 10.52
C ALA A 13 4.19 -0.73 9.02
N TYR A 14 5.35 -0.82 8.38
CA TYR A 14 5.47 -1.26 6.99
C TYR A 14 4.88 -2.66 6.79
N PHE A 15 5.30 -3.65 7.60
CA PHE A 15 4.80 -5.02 7.47
C PHE A 15 3.30 -5.14 7.77
N ALA A 16 2.77 -4.33 8.68
CA ALA A 16 1.33 -4.27 8.94
C ALA A 16 0.55 -3.77 7.69
N ALA A 17 1.08 -2.75 7.01
CA ALA A 17 0.48 -2.24 5.77
C ALA A 17 0.57 -3.28 4.63
N VAL A 18 1.72 -3.95 4.47
CA VAL A 18 1.89 -5.04 3.49
C VAL A 18 0.90 -6.18 3.75
N ALA A 19 0.79 -6.65 4.99
CA ALA A 19 -0.15 -7.71 5.35
C ALA A 19 -1.62 -7.30 5.13
N CYS A 20 -1.93 -6.00 5.24
CA CYS A 20 -3.24 -5.45 4.89
C CYS A 20 -3.47 -5.49 3.37
N ALA A 21 -2.51 -4.99 2.58
CA ALA A 21 -2.56 -4.99 1.12
C ALA A 21 -2.74 -6.40 0.57
N GLU A 22 -1.93 -7.37 1.02
CA GLU A 22 -2.04 -8.78 0.63
C GLU A 22 -3.44 -9.36 0.91
N ARG A 23 -3.98 -9.12 2.11
CA ARG A 23 -5.31 -9.63 2.48
C ARG A 23 -6.42 -9.04 1.63
N ARG A 24 -6.32 -7.76 1.29
CA ARG A 24 -7.28 -7.08 0.40
C ARG A 24 -7.16 -7.61 -1.03
N ALA A 25 -5.93 -7.79 -1.51
CA ALA A 25 -5.63 -8.19 -2.88
C ALA A 25 -6.21 -9.57 -3.21
N LEU A 26 -6.19 -10.52 -2.26
CA LEU A 26 -6.81 -11.85 -2.40
C LEU A 26 -8.30 -11.81 -2.81
N HIS A 27 -8.99 -10.70 -2.55
CA HIS A 27 -10.41 -10.53 -2.80
C HIS A 27 -10.73 -9.36 -3.74
N SER A 28 -9.73 -8.85 -4.48
CA SER A 28 -9.87 -7.75 -5.42
C SER A 28 -9.36 -8.14 -6.81
N TYR A 29 -9.97 -7.56 -7.85
CA TYR A 29 -9.45 -7.56 -9.21
C TYR A 29 -8.34 -6.52 -9.39
N PHE A 30 -8.29 -5.53 -8.51
CA PHE A 30 -7.35 -4.41 -8.56
C PHE A 30 -6.14 -4.67 -7.67
N ASP A 31 -5.00 -4.17 -8.11
CA ASP A 31 -3.79 -4.19 -7.31
C ASP A 31 -3.98 -3.34 -6.05
N GLN A 32 -3.33 -3.77 -4.97
CA GLN A 32 -3.30 -3.02 -3.72
C GLN A 32 -1.89 -2.46 -3.54
N HIS A 33 -1.78 -1.16 -3.30
CA HIS A 33 -0.50 -0.50 -3.13
C HIS A 33 -0.28 -0.09 -1.68
N VAL A 34 0.94 -0.29 -1.18
CA VAL A 34 1.40 0.38 0.03
C VAL A 34 2.11 1.65 -0.39
N ILE A 35 1.64 2.79 0.11
CA ILE A 35 2.32 4.07 -0.05
C ILE A 35 2.99 4.48 1.26
N GLN A 36 4.14 5.14 1.15
CA GLN A 36 4.77 5.82 2.28
C GLN A 36 4.30 7.29 2.28
N ASP A 37 3.82 7.74 3.43
CA ASP A 37 3.44 9.12 3.72
C ASP A 37 4.31 9.67 4.84
N ASP A 38 4.78 10.90 4.65
CA ASP A 38 5.68 11.56 5.61
C ASP A 38 4.97 11.91 6.94
N GLU A 39 3.63 12.03 6.93
CA GLU A 39 2.83 12.35 8.10
C GLU A 39 2.07 11.13 8.65
N LEU A 40 1.49 10.31 7.75
CA LEU A 40 0.61 9.19 8.10
C LEU A 40 1.32 7.83 8.18
N GLY A 41 2.59 7.74 7.77
CA GLY A 41 3.33 6.48 7.72
C GLY A 41 2.93 5.61 6.53
N TYR A 42 2.71 4.31 6.73
CA TYR A 42 2.42 3.38 5.63
C TYR A 42 0.91 3.11 5.51
N LEU A 43 0.39 3.25 4.29
CA LEU A 43 -1.03 3.09 3.99
C LEU A 43 -1.23 2.08 2.86
N ALA A 44 -2.15 1.13 3.05
CA ALA A 44 -2.60 0.23 1.99
C ALA A 44 -3.82 0.80 1.28
N ILE A 45 -3.68 1.12 0.00
CA ILE A 45 -4.72 1.67 -0.88
C ILE A 45 -5.12 0.65 -1.96
N ASP A 46 -6.37 0.69 -2.39
CA ASP A 46 -6.89 -0.12 -3.51
C ASP A 46 -6.89 0.74 -4.77
N GLU A 47 -6.26 0.27 -5.84
CA GLU A 47 -6.24 1.00 -7.12
C GLU A 47 -7.67 1.29 -7.64
N GLY A 48 -8.62 0.38 -7.40
CA GLY A 48 -10.02 0.51 -7.80
C GLY A 48 -10.74 1.70 -7.15
N ASP A 49 -10.32 2.14 -5.97
CA ASP A 49 -10.92 3.29 -5.26
C ASP A 49 -10.55 4.64 -5.91
N TYR A 50 -9.44 4.69 -6.63
CA TYR A 50 -8.86 5.93 -7.17
C TYR A 50 -8.96 6.04 -8.70
N GLY A 51 -9.34 4.96 -9.38
CA GLY A 51 -9.32 4.89 -10.84
C GLY A 51 -7.89 5.03 -11.34
N ALA A 52 -7.56 6.16 -12.00
CA ALA A 52 -6.18 6.43 -12.42
C ALA A 52 -5.39 7.07 -11.28
N LEU A 53 -4.40 6.35 -10.75
CA LEU A 53 -3.47 6.90 -9.76
C LEU A 53 -2.68 8.07 -10.37
N GLY A 54 -2.71 9.22 -9.70
CA GLY A 54 -1.87 10.35 -10.09
C GLY A 54 -0.38 10.05 -9.84
N GLN A 55 0.49 10.60 -10.69
CA GLN A 55 1.95 10.42 -10.58
C GLN A 55 2.51 10.63 -9.17
N PRO A 56 2.10 11.66 -8.39
CA PRO A 56 2.62 11.86 -7.04
C PRO A 56 2.33 10.70 -6.08
N MET A 57 1.24 9.97 -6.31
CA MET A 57 0.88 8.82 -5.47
C MET A 57 1.65 7.56 -5.91
N ILE A 58 1.86 7.41 -7.23
CA ILE A 58 2.70 6.35 -7.82
C ILE A 58 4.14 6.43 -7.30
N ASP A 59 4.72 7.63 -7.26
CA ASP A 59 6.10 7.85 -6.82
C ASP A 59 6.32 7.47 -5.34
N ARG A 60 5.23 7.36 -4.57
CA ARG A 60 5.23 7.03 -3.14
C ARG A 60 4.94 5.55 -2.87
N ILE A 61 4.67 4.76 -3.89
CA ILE A 61 4.42 3.32 -3.75
C ILE A 61 5.72 2.62 -3.35
N VAL A 62 5.68 1.92 -2.22
CA VAL A 62 6.79 1.12 -1.70
C VAL A 62 6.55 -0.38 -1.82
N TYR A 63 5.29 -0.80 -2.06
CA TYR A 63 4.93 -2.18 -2.30
C TYR A 63 3.63 -2.28 -3.12
N THR A 64 3.51 -3.34 -3.93
CA THR A 64 2.28 -3.66 -4.67
C THR A 64 1.95 -5.15 -4.47
N ALA A 65 0.77 -5.43 -3.90
CA ALA A 65 0.15 -6.75 -3.91
C ALA A 65 -0.73 -6.88 -5.16
N ARG A 66 -0.52 -7.95 -5.93
CA ARG A 66 -1.31 -8.20 -7.15
C ARG A 66 -2.73 -8.63 -6.81
N GLY A 67 -3.72 -8.06 -7.51
CA GLY A 67 -5.11 -8.52 -7.43
C GLY A 67 -5.21 -10.03 -7.64
N GLY A 68 -5.88 -10.71 -6.70
CA GLY A 68 -5.98 -12.16 -6.63
C GLY A 68 -7.20 -12.73 -7.33
N MET A 69 -8.19 -11.90 -7.67
CA MET A 69 -9.32 -12.34 -8.48
C MET A 69 -8.90 -12.39 -9.96
N PRO A 70 -9.06 -13.53 -10.64
CA PRO A 70 -8.73 -13.63 -12.05
C PRO A 70 -9.68 -12.74 -12.85
N ASP A 71 -9.11 -11.92 -13.73
CA ASP A 71 -9.85 -11.13 -14.73
C ASP A 71 -10.35 -12.07 -15.83
N GLU A 72 -11.36 -12.90 -15.50
CA GLU A 72 -12.03 -13.78 -16.46
C GLU A 72 -13.08 -12.97 -17.23
N PHE A 73 -12.69 -12.53 -18.43
CA PHE A 73 -13.58 -12.06 -19.50
C PHE A 73 -14.20 -13.21 -20.30
#